data_AF-A0A1Y2ANB2-F1
#
_entry.id   AF-A0A1Y2ANB2-F1
#
_cell.length_a   1.000
_cell.length_b   1.000
_cell.length_c   1.000
_cell.angle_alpha   90.00
_cell.angle_beta   90.00
_cell.angle_gamma   90.00
#
_symmetry.space_group_name_H-M   'P 1'
#
loop_
_entity.id
_entity.type
_entity.pdbx_description
1 polymer ?
#
loop_
_entity_poly.entity_id
_entity_poly.type
_entity_poly.pdbx_seq_one_letter_code
_entity_poly.pdbx_strand_id
1 'polypeptide(L)'
;MSETNNKSEVKNTEQLIVLDGNDPSVIPESLQRPELWNYESKKENIFFTTTSNDYGYYKPVKAEMPTKYFSINHDFSNTTAQTAKCRTTYLNS
;
A
#
# COMPACT_ATOMS: atom_id res chain seq x y z
N MET A 1 -30.27 -0.99 44.74
CA MET A 1 -29.24 -2.06 44.67
C MET A 1 -29.81 -3.14 43.76
N SER A 2 -29.30 -3.48 42.59
CA SER A 2 -28.03 -3.19 41.93
C SER A 2 -28.27 -3.29 40.42
N GLU A 3 -27.79 -2.32 39.63
CA GLU A 3 -27.81 -2.39 38.17
C GLU A 3 -26.51 -3.03 37.69
N THR A 4 -26.60 -4.19 37.05
CA THR A 4 -25.45 -4.88 36.43
C THR A 4 -25.21 -4.31 35.04
N ASN A 5 -24.25 -3.38 34.94
CA ASN A 5 -23.73 -2.90 33.66
C ASN A 5 -22.76 -3.94 33.08
N ASN A 6 -23.25 -4.76 32.16
CA ASN A 6 -22.43 -5.65 31.34
C ASN A 6 -21.62 -4.80 30.36
N LYS A 7 -20.38 -4.51 30.73
CA LYS A 7 -19.36 -3.92 29.87
C LYS A 7 -18.95 -4.98 28.83
N SER A 8 -19.54 -4.91 27.63
CA SER A 8 -19.08 -5.71 26.49
C SER A 8 -17.73 -5.15 26.04
N GLU A 9 -16.65 -5.82 26.44
CA GLU A 9 -15.32 -5.66 25.88
C GLU A 9 -15.39 -5.88 24.36
N VAL A 10 -15.31 -4.78 23.60
CA VAL A 10 -15.07 -4.82 22.17
C VAL A 10 -13.64 -5.30 21.98
N LYS A 11 -13.46 -6.61 21.81
CA LYS A 11 -12.20 -7.17 21.36
C LYS A 11 -11.97 -6.66 19.94
N ASN A 12 -11.04 -5.73 19.79
CA ASN A 12 -10.39 -5.41 18.51
C ASN A 12 -9.68 -6.69 18.05
N THR A 13 -10.42 -7.56 17.37
CA THR A 13 -9.80 -8.51 16.46
C THR A 13 -9.37 -7.68 15.27
N GLU A 14 -8.09 -7.28 15.27
CA GLU A 14 -7.35 -7.07 14.05
C GLU A 14 -7.49 -8.37 13.25
N GLN A 15 -8.57 -8.47 12.48
CA GLN A 15 -8.67 -9.45 11.42
C GLN A 15 -7.61 -9.03 10.42
N LEU A 16 -6.42 -9.60 10.61
CA LEU A 16 -5.38 -9.63 9.60
C LEU A 16 -5.92 -10.57 8.52
N ILE A 17 -6.84 -10.03 7.71
CA ILE A 17 -7.35 -10.71 6.52
C ILE A 17 -6.15 -10.76 5.60
N VAL A 18 -5.52 -11.93 5.52
CA VAL A 18 -4.61 -12.26 4.42
C VAL A 18 -5.52 -12.33 3.18
N LEU A 19 -5.76 -11.16 2.60
CA LEU A 19 -6.51 -11.03 1.35
C LEU A 19 -5.66 -11.70 0.27
N ASP A 20 -6.28 -12.64 -0.44
CA ASP A 20 -5.70 -13.28 -1.61
C ASP A 20 -5.24 -12.14 -2.54
N GLY A 21 -3.92 -12.00 -2.71
CA GLY A 21 -3.25 -10.73 -3.04
C GLY A 21 -3.52 -10.17 -4.44
N ASN A 22 -4.53 -10.70 -5.14
CA ASN A 22 -4.89 -10.36 -6.52
C ASN A 22 -6.35 -9.96 -6.69
N ASP A 23 -7.16 -9.88 -5.62
CA ASP A 23 -8.53 -9.36 -5.75
C ASP A 23 -8.49 -7.85 -6.07
N PRO A 24 -8.88 -7.43 -7.29
CA PRO A 24 -8.74 -6.03 -7.71
C PRO A 24 -9.69 -5.08 -6.99
N SER A 25 -10.62 -5.61 -6.21
CA SER A 25 -11.51 -4.88 -5.30
C SER A 25 -10.82 -4.45 -4.00
N VAL A 26 -9.70 -5.07 -3.64
CA VAL A 26 -8.94 -4.73 -2.44
C VAL A 26 -7.89 -3.69 -2.80
N ILE A 27 -8.19 -2.44 -2.46
CA ILE A 27 -7.27 -1.32 -2.66
C ILE A 27 -6.34 -1.21 -1.44
N PRO A 28 -5.02 -1.05 -1.62
CA PRO A 28 -4.09 -0.78 -0.52
C PRO A 28 -4.54 0.41 0.34
N GLU A 29 -4.30 0.36 1.67
CA GLU A 29 -4.69 1.43 2.59
C GLU A 29 -4.11 2.79 2.17
N SER A 30 -2.89 2.80 1.63
CA SER A 30 -2.26 4.00 1.10
C SER A 30 -3.14 4.69 0.06
N LEU A 31 -3.68 3.97 -0.91
CA LEU A 31 -4.55 4.52 -1.95
C LEU A 31 -5.97 4.83 -1.43
N GLN A 32 -6.41 4.22 -0.34
CA GLN A 32 -7.71 4.53 0.27
C GLN A 32 -7.71 5.85 1.06
N ARG A 33 -6.55 6.21 1.63
CA ARG A 33 -6.36 7.36 2.52
C ARG A 33 -5.18 8.23 2.05
N PRO A 34 -5.31 8.93 0.90
CA PRO A 34 -4.27 9.85 0.42
C PRO A 34 -4.01 11.02 1.39
N GLU A 35 -4.94 11.29 2.31
CA GLU A 35 -4.79 12.27 3.37
C GLU A 35 -3.62 11.97 4.31
N LEU A 36 -3.30 10.68 4.50
CA LEU A 36 -2.20 10.21 5.34
C LEU A 36 -0.86 10.26 4.61
N TRP A 37 -0.83 10.58 3.31
CA TRP A 37 0.42 10.70 2.57
C TRP A 37 1.19 11.92 3.09
N ASN A 38 2.48 11.72 3.34
CA ASN A 38 3.36 12.81 3.70
C ASN A 38 3.60 13.70 2.47
N TYR A 39 2.73 14.69 2.29
CA TYR A 39 2.76 15.62 1.18
C TYR A 39 3.25 16.98 1.66
N GLU A 40 4.51 17.29 1.38
CA GLU A 40 5.14 18.58 1.67
C GLU A 40 5.44 19.30 0.35
N SER A 41 4.53 20.17 -0.08
CA SER A 41 4.79 21.04 -1.24
C SER A 41 5.84 22.10 -0.86
N LYS A 42 6.90 22.22 -1.66
CA LYS A 42 7.92 23.25 -1.46
C LYS A 42 7.28 24.64 -1.62
N LYS A 43 7.37 25.47 -0.57
CA LYS A 43 6.87 26.85 -0.62
C LYS A 43 7.85 27.73 -1.39
N GLU A 44 7.32 28.56 -2.28
CA GLU A 44 8.13 29.43 -3.13
C GLU A 44 7.78 30.90 -2.96
N ASN A 45 8.67 31.75 -3.48
CA ASN A 45 8.44 33.18 -3.55
C ASN A 45 7.44 33.49 -4.66
N ILE A 46 6.39 34.26 -4.33
CA ILE A 46 5.30 34.64 -5.22
C ILE A 46 5.80 35.34 -6.50
N PHE A 47 6.92 36.05 -6.43
CA PHE A 47 7.48 36.79 -7.57
C PHE A 47 8.43 35.98 -8.44
N PHE A 48 8.86 34.79 -7.98
CA PHE A 48 9.84 33.95 -8.66
C PHE A 48 9.33 32.50 -8.69
N THR A 49 8.31 32.25 -9.51
CA THR A 49 7.75 30.93 -9.77
C THR A 49 8.29 30.37 -11.08
N THR A 50 8.58 29.06 -11.13
CA THR A 50 8.96 28.37 -12.38
C THR A 50 7.93 27.31 -12.74
N THR A 51 7.76 27.03 -14.03
CA THR A 51 6.82 25.99 -14.50
C THR A 51 7.20 24.59 -14.04
N SER A 52 8.48 24.36 -13.72
CA SER A 52 8.94 23.11 -13.12
C SER A 52 8.36 22.88 -11.72
N ASN A 53 7.97 23.95 -11.02
CA ASN A 53 7.43 23.87 -9.67
C ASN A 53 5.93 23.56 -9.64
N ASP A 54 5.25 23.64 -10.78
CA ASP A 54 3.85 23.22 -10.92
C ASP A 54 3.72 21.70 -10.70
N TYR A 55 4.77 20.92 -11.01
CA TYR A 55 4.81 19.50 -10.73
C TYR A 55 4.96 19.23 -9.23
N GLY A 56 4.03 18.46 -8.66
CA GLY A 56 4.03 18.17 -7.22
C GLY A 56 3.67 19.39 -6.36
N TYR A 57 2.97 20.38 -6.93
CA TYR A 57 2.33 21.46 -6.17
C TYR A 57 0.94 21.06 -5.66
N TYR A 58 0.19 20.28 -6.43
CA TYR A 58 -1.15 19.82 -6.08
C TYR A 58 -1.18 18.60 -5.16
N LYS A 59 -1.90 18.71 -4.02
CA LYS A 59 -2.11 17.60 -3.09
C LYS A 59 -3.21 16.67 -3.64
N PRO A 60 -2.94 15.37 -3.80
CA PRO A 60 -3.91 14.44 -4.34
C PRO A 60 -5.12 14.25 -3.40
N VAL A 61 -6.29 14.04 -4.01
CA VAL A 61 -7.57 13.85 -3.30
C VAL A 61 -8.10 12.44 -3.53
N LYS A 62 -8.91 11.92 -2.59
CA LYS A 62 -9.52 10.58 -2.69
C LYS A 62 -10.32 10.36 -3.98
N ALA A 63 -10.93 11.41 -4.54
CA ALA A 63 -11.67 11.33 -5.80
C ALA A 63 -10.79 11.00 -7.01
N GLU A 64 -9.48 11.27 -6.93
CA GLU A 64 -8.51 10.98 -7.98
C GLU A 64 -7.86 9.60 -7.82
N MET A 65 -8.07 8.95 -6.67
CA MET A 65 -7.54 7.63 -6.41
C MET A 65 -8.26 6.59 -7.27
N PRO A 66 -7.55 5.55 -7.74
CA PRO A 66 -8.16 4.50 -8.54
C PRO A 66 -9.18 3.72 -7.70
N THR A 67 -10.25 3.26 -8.34
CA THR A 67 -11.28 2.42 -7.72
C THR A 67 -10.92 0.93 -7.72
N LYS A 68 -9.91 0.54 -8.51
CA LYS A 68 -9.39 -0.82 -8.60
C LYS A 68 -7.87 -0.75 -8.75
N TYR A 69 -7.17 -1.66 -8.08
CA TYR A 69 -5.71 -1.74 -8.14
C TYR A 69 -5.29 -3.17 -8.45
N PHE A 70 -4.50 -3.33 -9.51
CA PHE A 70 -3.98 -4.62 -9.94
C PHE A 70 -2.49 -4.69 -9.63
N SER A 71 -2.14 -5.16 -8.43
CA SER A 71 -0.75 -5.47 -8.09
C SER A 71 -0.33 -6.79 -8.71
N ILE A 72 0.89 -6.83 -9.25
CA ILE A 72 1.55 -8.07 -9.62
C ILE A 72 2.42 -8.49 -8.44
N ASN A 73 2.16 -9.67 -7.88
CA ASN A 73 3.03 -10.24 -6.86
C ASN A 73 4.27 -10.87 -7.55
N HIS A 74 5.47 -10.40 -7.17
CA HIS A 74 6.75 -10.90 -7.67
C HIS A 74 7.51 -11.78 -6.66
N ASP A 75 6.95 -12.07 -5.49
CA ASP A 75 7.60 -12.83 -4.41
C ASP A 75 8.12 -14.18 -4.91
N PHE A 76 7.28 -14.92 -5.63
CA PHE A 76 7.65 -16.22 -6.20
C PHE A 76 8.82 -16.12 -7.19
N SER A 77 8.79 -15.14 -8.10
CA SER A 77 9.87 -14.93 -9.07
C SER A 77 11.17 -14.51 -8.40
N ASN A 78 11.09 -13.68 -7.35
CA ASN A 78 12.24 -13.23 -6.57
C ASN A 78 12.90 -14.39 -5.81
N THR A 79 12.11 -15.24 -5.16
CA THR A 79 12.61 -16.46 -4.51
C THR A 79 13.26 -17.40 -5.53
N THR A 80 12.60 -17.62 -6.67
CA THR A 80 13.12 -18.49 -7.74
C THR A 80 14.43 -17.96 -8.31
N ALA A 81 14.57 -16.65 -8.55
CA ALA A 81 15.79 -16.05 -9.06
C ALA A 81 17.00 -16.21 -8.12
N GLN A 82 16.76 -16.17 -6.80
CA GLN A 82 17.81 -16.41 -5.80
C GLN A 82 18.26 -17.88 -5.80
N THR A 83 17.34 -18.82 -6.02
CA THR A 83 17.63 -20.27 -6.07
C THR A 83 18.10 -20.75 -7.45
N ALA A 84 17.85 -19.99 -8.53
CA ALA A 84 18.08 -20.37 -9.93
C ALA A 84 19.55 -20.57 -10.33
N LYS A 85 20.51 -20.54 -9.41
CA LYS A 85 21.84 -21.13 -9.62
C LYS A 85 21.77 -22.66 -9.62
N CYS A 86 20.85 -23.24 -10.38
CA CYS A 86 20.73 -24.68 -10.59
C CYS A 86 21.82 -25.10 -11.59
N ARG A 87 23.05 -25.26 -11.11
CA ARG A 87 24.12 -25.90 -11.88
C ARG A 87 23.87 -27.41 -11.85
N THR A 88 23.65 -28.03 -13.01
CA THR A 88 23.55 -29.49 -13.09
C THR A 88 24.91 -30.11 -12.72
N THR A 89 24.99 -30.76 -11.57
CA THR A 89 26.20 -31.48 -11.10
C THR A 89 26.04 -33.00 -11.16
N TYR A 90 24.93 -33.51 -11.68
CA TYR A 90 24.70 -34.95 -11.81
C TYR A 90 25.64 -35.52 -12.88
N LEU A 91 26.52 -36.43 -12.46
CA LEU A 91 27.27 -37.29 -13.37
C LEU A 91 26.32 -38.38 -13.87
N ASN A 92 26.23 -38.58 -15.18
CA ASN A 92 25.50 -39.69 -15.78
C ASN A 92 26.15 -41.00 -15.30
N SER A 93 25.41 -41.78 -14.52
CA SER A 93 25.77 -43.16 -14.13
C SER A 93 25.53 -44.13 -15.26
#